data_AF-A0ABD6JBW9-F1
#
_entry.id   AF-A0ABD6JBW9-F1
#
_cell.length_a   1.000
_cell.length_b   1.000
_cell.length_c   1.000
_cell.angle_alpha   90.00
_cell.angle_beta   90.00
_cell.angle_gamma   90.00
#
_symmetry.space_group_name_H-M   'P 1'
#
loop_
_entity.id
_entity.type
_entity.pdbx_description
1 polymer ?
#
loop_
_entity_poly.entity_id
_entity_poly.type
_entity_poly.pdbx_seq_one_letter_code
_entity_poly.pdbx_strand_id
1 'polypeptide(L)'
;MKPLKLRMKYFGPYIDETMNFTEFDNTPLFLISGKTGSGKTTIFDAMSFALFDHTSGDERDAKQMRSDFATPNDATEVTFVFEHNGIKYTVIRSPKMNLAKKRGNGTRDVEASVKVKYINKEQENIEITKK
;
A
#
# COMPACT_ATOMS: atom_id res chain seq x y z
N MET A 1 1.28 -15.52 -8.48
CA MET A 1 0.76 -14.55 -7.50
C MET A 1 -0.46 -13.90 -8.12
N LYS A 2 -1.57 -13.81 -7.39
CA LYS A 2 -2.85 -13.24 -7.84
C LYS A 2 -3.23 -12.07 -6.92
N PRO A 3 -3.32 -10.81 -7.40
CA PRO A 3 -3.80 -9.70 -6.58
C PRO A 3 -5.26 -9.92 -6.22
N LEU A 4 -5.64 -9.61 -4.98
CA LEU A 4 -7.02 -9.72 -4.50
C LEU A 4 -7.58 -8.34 -4.13
N LYS A 5 -6.79 -7.52 -3.43
CA LYS A 5 -7.19 -6.18 -3.00
C LYS A 5 -5.98 -5.26 -2.89
N LEU A 6 -6.13 -4.01 -3.30
CA LEU A 6 -5.16 -2.95 -3.03
C LEU A 6 -5.90 -1.76 -2.43
N ARG A 7 -5.50 -1.32 -1.23
CA ARG A 7 -5.97 -0.07 -0.63
C ARG A 7 -4.80 0.89 -0.50
N MET A 8 -4.99 2.11 -0.97
CA MET A 8 -4.01 3.19 -0.95
C MET A 8 -4.60 4.33 -0.12
N LYS A 9 -3.98 4.62 1.02
CA LYS A 9 -4.36 5.72 1.89
C LYS A 9 -3.27 6.78 1.86
N TYR A 10 -3.61 7.97 1.38
CA TYR A 10 -2.72 9.10 1.19
C TYR A 10 -1.42 8.76 0.45
N PHE A 11 -1.56 8.01 -0.65
CA PHE A 11 -0.44 7.53 -1.47
C PHE A 11 -0.61 7.98 -2.93
N GLY A 12 0.32 8.79 -3.43
CA GLY A 12 0.24 9.51 -4.70
C GLY A 12 -1.04 10.37 -4.78
N PRO A 13 -1.86 10.26 -5.84
CA PRO A 13 -3.08 11.04 -5.96
C PRO A 13 -4.27 10.46 -5.15
N TYR A 14 -4.12 9.33 -4.45
CA TYR A 14 -5.22 8.66 -3.75
C TYR A 14 -5.31 9.08 -2.28
N ILE A 15 -6.50 9.55 -1.86
CA ILE A 15 -6.81 9.91 -0.47
C ILE A 15 -7.08 8.66 0.38
N ASP A 16 -8.05 7.85 -0.03
CA ASP A 16 -8.35 6.53 0.56
C ASP A 16 -9.14 5.73 -0.47
N GLU A 17 -8.43 5.03 -1.36
CA GLU A 17 -9.03 4.31 -2.48
C GLU A 17 -8.76 2.81 -2.39
N THR A 18 -9.74 2.00 -2.77
CA THR A 18 -9.66 0.54 -2.68
C THR A 18 -10.04 -0.10 -4.01
N MET A 19 -9.07 -0.77 -4.62
CA MET A 19 -9.30 -1.65 -5.76
C MET A 19 -9.53 -3.09 -5.29
N ASN A 20 -10.67 -3.65 -5.70
CA ASN A 20 -11.03 -5.03 -5.45
C ASN A 20 -10.83 -5.87 -6.72
N PHE A 21 -9.72 -6.60 -6.80
CA PHE A 21 -9.37 -7.35 -8.00
C PHE A 21 -10.26 -8.58 -8.21
N THR A 22 -10.93 -9.05 -7.16
CA THR A 22 -11.82 -10.22 -7.28
C THR A 22 -13.06 -9.94 -8.13
N GLU A 23 -13.41 -8.67 -8.34
CA GLU A 23 -14.47 -8.27 -9.28
C GLU A 23 -14.12 -8.63 -10.73
N PHE A 24 -12.84 -8.82 -11.03
CA PHE A 24 -12.34 -9.19 -12.35
C PHE A 24 -11.96 -10.68 -12.44
N ASP A 25 -12.28 -11.51 -11.45
CA ASP A 25 -11.85 -12.93 -11.42
C ASP A 25 -12.29 -13.75 -12.64
N ASN A 26 -13.43 -13.38 -13.24
CA ASN A 26 -13.96 -14.03 -14.44
C ASN A 26 -13.52 -13.36 -15.75
N THR A 27 -12.65 -12.34 -15.67
CA THR A 27 -12.17 -11.59 -16.83
C THR A 27 -10.67 -11.79 -17.00
N PRO A 28 -10.20 -12.43 -18.09
CA PRO A 28 -8.78 -12.75 -18.26
C PRO A 28 -7.91 -11.50 -18.52
N LEU A 29 -8.52 -10.37 -18.90
CA LEU A 29 -7.82 -9.14 -19.24
C LEU A 29 -8.68 -7.92 -18.86
N PHE A 30 -8.09 -6.96 -18.16
CA PHE A 30 -8.70 -5.68 -17.86
C PHE A 30 -7.75 -4.53 -18.22
N LEU A 31 -8.30 -3.33 -18.42
CA LEU A 31 -7.56 -2.13 -18.79
C LEU A 31 -7.64 -1.08 -17.68
N ILE A 32 -6.48 -0.57 -17.25
CA ILE A 32 -6.40 0.63 -16.42
C ILE A 32 -6.23 1.83 -17.35
N SER A 33 -7.27 2.66 -17.48
CA SER A 33 -7.29 3.84 -18.35
C SER A 33 -7.61 5.12 -17.57
N GLY A 34 -7.25 6.28 -18.13
CA GLY A 34 -7.41 7.58 -17.50
C GLY A 34 -6.42 8.61 -18.02
N LYS A 35 -6.64 9.89 -17.70
CA LYS A 35 -5.78 11.01 -18.10
C LYS A 35 -4.36 10.89 -17.49
N THR A 36 -3.38 11.56 -18.08
CA THR A 36 -2.05 11.71 -17.45
C THR A 36 -2.19 12.33 -16.06
N GLY A 37 -1.44 11.82 -15.08
CA GLY A 37 -1.54 12.25 -13.69
C GLY A 37 -2.68 11.62 -12.87
N SER A 38 -3.56 10.82 -13.49
CA SER A 38 -4.69 10.20 -12.77
C SER A 38 -4.32 9.05 -11.82
N GLY A 39 -3.03 8.76 -11.62
CA GLY A 39 -2.58 7.72 -10.69
C GLY A 39 -2.50 6.30 -11.26
N LYS A 40 -2.55 6.10 -12.59
CA LYS A 40 -2.44 4.76 -13.21
C LYS A 40 -1.15 4.04 -12.81
N THR A 41 0.00 4.70 -12.99
CA THR A 41 1.30 4.16 -12.58
C THR A 41 1.37 3.98 -11.07
N THR A 42 0.73 4.87 -10.30
CA THR A 42 0.70 4.79 -8.84
C THR A 42 0.07 3.51 -8.30
N ILE A 43 -0.88 2.90 -9.03
CA ILE A 43 -1.44 1.59 -8.67
C ILE A 43 -0.35 0.53 -8.63
N PHE A 44 0.52 0.51 -9.65
CA PHE A 44 1.65 -0.40 -9.72
C PHE A 44 2.73 -0.03 -8.70
N ASP A 45 3.01 1.27 -8.53
CA ASP A 45 3.93 1.75 -7.50
C ASP A 45 3.51 1.31 -6.10
N ALA A 46 2.21 1.33 -5.80
CA ALA A 46 1.69 0.92 -4.51
C ALA A 46 1.88 -0.59 -4.26
N MET A 47 1.65 -1.44 -5.28
CA MET A 47 1.92 -2.88 -5.18
C MET A 47 3.40 -3.17 -4.97
N SER A 48 4.27 -2.54 -5.76
CA SER A 48 5.73 -2.68 -5.63
C SER A 48 6.20 -2.17 -4.26
N PHE A 49 5.69 -1.02 -3.82
CA PHE A 49 6.02 -0.44 -2.52
C PHE A 49 5.63 -1.39 -1.39
N ALA A 50 4.38 -1.89 -1.39
CA ALA A 50 3.92 -2.82 -0.37
C ALA A 50 4.85 -4.03 -0.23
N LEU A 51 5.24 -4.64 -1.35
CA LEU A 51 6.07 -5.83 -1.37
C LEU A 51 7.55 -5.56 -1.06
N PHE A 52 8.12 -4.47 -1.59
CA PHE A 52 9.57 -4.32 -1.73
C PHE A 52 10.15 -2.98 -1.30
N ASP A 53 9.33 -2.06 -0.76
CA ASP A 53 9.75 -0.74 -0.27
C ASP A 53 10.24 0.26 -1.33
N HIS A 54 10.02 -0.01 -2.62
CA HIS A 54 10.35 0.89 -3.73
C HIS A 54 9.20 1.00 -4.74
N THR A 55 9.19 2.07 -5.53
CA THR A 55 8.17 2.28 -6.58
C THR A 55 8.49 1.48 -7.84
N SER A 56 7.54 1.36 -8.77
CA SER A 56 7.82 0.72 -10.04
C SER A 56 8.86 1.55 -10.81
N GLY A 57 9.94 0.90 -11.27
CA GLY A 57 11.03 1.54 -12.02
C GLY A 57 12.11 2.26 -11.18
N ASP A 58 12.07 2.21 -9.85
CA ASP A 58 13.06 2.84 -8.94
C ASP A 58 13.25 4.36 -9.10
N GLU A 59 12.35 5.03 -9.81
CA GLU A 59 12.48 6.47 -10.10
C GLU A 59 12.09 7.37 -8.91
N ARG A 60 11.33 6.85 -7.93
CA ARG A 60 10.81 7.60 -6.78
C ARG A 60 11.01 6.86 -5.46
N ASP A 61 11.40 7.61 -4.43
CA ASP A 61 11.41 7.11 -3.06
C ASP A 61 9.96 7.02 -2.55
N ALA A 62 9.63 5.98 -1.81
CA ALA A 62 8.32 5.80 -1.19
C ALA A 62 7.88 7.00 -0.33
N LYS A 63 8.83 7.74 0.26
CA LYS A 63 8.53 9.00 0.98
C LYS A 63 7.92 10.06 0.07
N GLN A 64 8.37 10.14 -1.17
CA GLN A 64 7.86 11.08 -2.18
C GLN A 64 6.46 10.70 -2.67
N MET A 65 6.00 9.50 -2.35
CA MET A 65 4.65 9.04 -2.66
C MET A 65 3.62 9.44 -1.59
N ARG A 66 3.99 10.16 -0.54
CA ARG A 66 3.00 10.77 0.35
C ARG A 66 2.13 11.76 -0.44
N SER A 67 0.82 11.62 -0.35
CA SER A 67 -0.13 12.45 -1.08
C SER A 67 -0.12 13.91 -0.61
N ASP A 68 -0.24 14.85 -1.53
CA ASP A 68 -0.44 16.28 -1.23
C ASP A 68 -1.80 16.55 -0.56
N PHE A 69 -2.75 15.63 -0.65
CA PHE A 69 -4.03 15.70 0.06
C PHE A 69 -3.90 15.33 1.55
N ALA A 70 -2.75 14.82 1.99
CA ALA A 70 -2.56 14.37 3.36
C ALA A 70 -2.33 15.55 4.31
N THR A 71 -3.16 15.68 5.35
CA THR A 71 -2.89 16.65 6.41
C THR A 71 -1.73 16.17 7.30
N PRO A 72 -1.16 17.02 8.18
CA PRO A 72 -0.15 16.58 9.13
C PRO A 72 -0.58 15.42 10.05
N ASN A 73 -1.88 15.15 10.21
CA ASN A 73 -2.37 14.04 11.04
C ASN A 73 -2.55 12.72 10.27
N ASP A 74 -2.55 12.79 8.94
CA ASP A 74 -2.90 11.68 8.08
C ASP A 74 -1.71 10.78 7.80
N ALA A 75 -1.78 9.52 8.24
CA ALA A 75 -0.76 8.53 7.93
C ALA A 75 -0.93 7.99 6.50
N THR A 76 0.18 7.93 5.76
CA THR A 76 0.24 7.25 4.47
C THR A 76 0.42 5.75 4.67
N GLU A 77 -0.39 4.95 4.01
CA GLU A 77 -0.36 3.48 4.13
C GLU A 77 -0.82 2.82 2.82
N VAL A 78 -0.17 1.72 2.46
CA VAL A 78 -0.64 0.81 1.42
C VAL A 78 -0.93 -0.55 2.04
N THR A 79 -2.12 -1.07 1.79
CA THR A 79 -2.51 -2.44 2.11
C THR A 79 -2.68 -3.24 0.83
N PHE A 80 -1.89 -4.29 0.65
CA PHE A 80 -1.97 -5.18 -0.50
C PHE A 80 -2.30 -6.60 -0.04
N VAL A 81 -3.40 -7.14 -0.56
CA VAL A 81 -3.84 -8.51 -0.33
C VAL A 81 -3.68 -9.27 -1.63
N PHE A 82 -2.98 -10.41 -1.58
CA PHE A 82 -2.75 -11.26 -2.73
C PHE A 82 -2.73 -12.72 -2.32
N GLU A 83 -2.90 -13.60 -3.29
CA GLU A 83 -2.71 -15.03 -3.15
C GLU A 83 -1.41 -15.49 -3.81
N HIS A 84 -0.68 -16.36 -3.14
CA HIS A 84 0.49 -17.04 -3.69
C HIS A 84 0.49 -18.49 -3.22
N ASN A 85 0.53 -19.43 -4.17
CA ASN A 85 0.48 -20.87 -3.90
C ASN A 85 -0.70 -21.29 -2.99
N GLY A 86 -1.88 -20.72 -3.22
CA GLY A 86 -3.10 -20.99 -2.44
C GLY A 86 -3.12 -20.36 -1.05
N ILE A 87 -2.10 -19.59 -0.66
CA ILE A 87 -2.05 -18.89 0.62
C ILE A 87 -2.37 -17.41 0.40
N LYS A 88 -3.31 -16.87 1.20
CA LYS A 88 -3.64 -15.45 1.21
C LYS A 88 -2.70 -14.69 2.13
N TYR A 89 -2.05 -13.67 1.57
CA TYR A 89 -1.17 -12.75 2.28
C TYR A 89 -1.82 -11.37 2.34
N THR A 90 -1.63 -10.67 3.46
CA THR A 90 -1.95 -9.25 3.62
C THR A 90 -0.68 -8.54 4.03
N VAL A 91 -0.23 -7.59 3.22
CA VAL A 91 0.91 -6.72 3.50
C VAL A 91 0.39 -5.32 3.76
N ILE A 92 0.72 -4.75 4.91
CA ILE A 92 0.41 -3.38 5.29
C ILE A 92 1.74 -2.67 5.45
N ARG A 93 2.00 -1.66 4.63
CA ARG A 93 3.25 -0.90 4.66
C ARG A 93 2.99 0.59 4.79
N SER A 94 3.78 1.24 5.62
CA SER A 94 3.80 2.70 5.78
C SER A 94 5.21 3.22 5.54
N PRO A 95 5.41 4.28 4.75
CA PRO A 95 6.71 4.90 4.57
C PRO A 95 7.10 5.70 5.82
N LYS A 96 8.37 6.08 5.93
CA LYS A 96 8.79 7.06 6.92
C LYS A 96 8.15 8.42 6.62
N MET A 97 7.60 9.08 7.63
CA MET A 97 6.86 10.34 7.46
C MET A 97 6.90 11.20 8.71
N ASN A 98 6.71 12.50 8.51
CA ASN A 98 6.50 13.45 9.60
C ASN A 98 5.01 13.65 9.82
N LEU A 99 4.53 13.37 11.03
CA LEU A 99 3.14 13.61 11.42
C LEU A 99 3.08 14.60 12.57
N ALA A 100 1.94 15.26 12.75
CA ALA A 100 1.67 16.01 13.98
C ALA A 100 1.77 15.09 15.20
N LYS A 101 2.20 15.67 16.33
CA LYS A 101 2.20 14.95 17.60
C LYS A 101 0.77 14.59 17.99
N LYS A 102 0.58 13.40 18.56
CA LYS A 102 -0.73 12.96 19.08
C LYS A 102 -1.26 13.84 20.22
N ARG A 103 -0.37 14.56 20.91
CA ARG A 103 -0.65 15.48 22.02
C ARG A 103 0.31 16.67 21.95
N GLY A 104 -0.21 17.88 22.20
CA GLY A 104 0.56 19.12 22.14
C GLY A 104 0.89 19.59 20.72
N ASN A 105 1.75 20.61 20.62
CA ASN A 105 2.13 21.24 19.35
C ASN A 105 3.41 20.61 18.76
N GLY A 106 3.54 20.67 17.43
CA GLY A 106 4.72 20.22 16.68
C GLY A 106 4.55 18.87 15.97
N THR A 107 5.64 18.38 15.40
CA THR A 107 5.68 17.13 14.62
C THR A 107 6.43 16.00 15.35
N ARG A 108 6.26 14.78 14.86
CA ARG A 108 6.99 13.57 15.23
C ARG A 108 7.37 12.81 13.97
N ASP A 109 8.59 12.26 13.97
CA ASP A 109 8.99 11.30 12.97
C ASP A 109 8.31 9.95 13.26
N VAL A 110 7.75 9.36 12.20
CA VAL A 110 7.26 7.99 12.18
C VAL A 110 8.16 7.24 11.22
N GLU A 111 8.86 6.24 11.74
CA GLU A 111 9.69 5.35 10.91
C GLU A 111 8.83 4.51 9.97
N ALA A 112 9.46 4.05 8.88
CA ALA A 112 8.81 3.12 7.97
C ALA A 112 8.41 1.84 8.72
N SER A 113 7.37 1.15 8.26
CA SER A 113 7.01 -0.14 8.83
C SER A 113 6.32 -1.02 7.81
N VAL A 114 6.49 -2.32 7.98
CA VAL A 114 5.79 -3.35 7.24
C VAL A 114 5.23 -4.39 8.19
N LYS A 115 4.00 -4.81 7.92
CA LYS A 115 3.31 -5.88 8.61
C LYS A 115 2.79 -6.87 7.58
N VAL A 116 3.14 -8.14 7.73
CA VAL A 116 2.71 -9.24 6.87
C VAL A 116 1.85 -10.18 7.69
N LYS A 117 0.67 -10.52 7.18
CA LYS A 117 -0.24 -11.49 7.77
C LYS A 117 -0.57 -12.59 6.78
N TYR A 118 -0.56 -13.84 7.22
CA TYR A 118 -1.05 -14.98 6.44
C TYR A 118 -1.41 -16.15 7.34
N ILE A 119 -2.18 -17.10 6.81
CA ILE A 119 -2.46 -18.37 7.48
C ILE A 119 -1.56 -19.43 6.84
N ASN A 120 -0.75 -20.12 7.65
CA ASN A 120 0.14 -21.18 7.15
C ASN A 120 -0.65 -22.48 6.86
N LYS A 121 0.04 -23.52 6.38
CA LYS A 121 -0.58 -24.82 6.07
C LYS A 121 -1.12 -25.55 7.31
N GLU A 122 -0.65 -25.18 8.49
CA GLU A 122 -1.06 -25.72 9.79
C GLU A 122 -2.24 -24.94 10.40
N GLN A 123 -2.85 -24.03 9.63
CA GLN A 123 -3.93 -23.13 10.04
C GLN A 123 -3.56 -22.13 11.14
N GLU A 124 -2.28 -21.86 11.32
CA GLU A 124 -1.81 -20.85 12.26
C GLU A 124 -1.80 -19.47 11.63
N ASN A 125 -2.24 -18.48 12.41
CA ASN A 125 -2.17 -17.07 12.01
C ASN A 125 -0.76 -16.54 12.25
N ILE A 126 -0.03 -16.29 11.17
CA ILE A 126 1.29 -15.69 11.22
C ILE A 126 1.17 -14.18 11.03
N GLU A 127 1.77 -13.41 11.94
CA GLU A 127 1.93 -11.96 11.81
C GLU A 127 3.40 -11.59 12.03
N ILE A 128 4.02 -11.01 11.01
CA ILE A 128 5.41 -10.55 11.05
C ILE A 128 5.39 -9.03 10.92
N THR A 129 6.05 -8.33 11.84
CA THR A 129 6.17 -6.86 11.80
C THR A 129 7.62 -6.44 11.81
N LYS A 130 8.00 -5.53 10.93
CA LYS A 130 9.30 -4.86 10.91
C LYS A 130 9.09 -3.34 10.90
N LYS A 131 9.91 -2.63 11.67
CA LYS A 131 10.01 -1.17 11.71
C LYS A 131 11.40 -0.75 11.23
#